data_AF-A0A1M6GWZ4-F1
#
_entry.id   AF-A0A1M6GWZ4-F1
#
_cell.length_a   1.000
_cell.length_b   1.000
_cell.length_c   1.000
_cell.angle_alpha   90.00
_cell.angle_beta   90.00
_cell.angle_gamma   90.00
#
_symmetry.space_group_name_H-M   'P 1'
#
loop_
_entity.id
_entity.type
_entity.pdbx_description
1 polymer ?
#
loop_
_entity_poly.entity_id
_entity_poly.type
_entity_poly.pdbx_seq_one_letter_code
_entity_poly.pdbx_strand_id
1 'polypeptide(L)'
;MTLLFHALACLMALGLAGFLWRGRISLFKESLLMIGFLLVFGVYTFLAGDVADPTMEHYPFRMLALCLCFSTTALPHKRRRYLVLAQAMWLWVEFFGALVLFYRGFDVPWVRIASIFVVGFGSCFLSRINREMEFCLMVFWIAIWVFF
;
A
#
# COMPACT_ATOMS: atom_id res chain seq x y z
N MET A 1 4.40 16.29 4.39
CA MET A 1 2.95 16.15 4.64
C MET A 1 2.68 16.06 6.14
N THR A 2 1.54 16.54 6.63
CA THR A 2 1.16 16.38 8.06
C THR A 2 0.54 15.00 8.31
N LEU A 3 0.55 14.54 9.58
CA LEU A 3 -0.08 13.28 10.02
C LEU A 3 -1.55 13.17 9.58
N LEU A 4 -2.28 14.28 9.56
CA LEU A 4 -3.67 14.33 9.13
C LEU A 4 -3.83 13.96 7.65
N PHE A 5 -2.93 14.43 6.79
CA PHE A 5 -2.95 14.05 5.37
C PHE A 5 -2.53 12.60 5.17
N HIS A 6 -1.57 12.07 5.92
CA HIS A 6 -1.27 10.63 5.89
C HIS A 6 -2.49 9.78 6.32
N ALA A 7 -3.23 10.20 7.35
CA ALA A 7 -4.44 9.52 7.79
C ALA A 7 -5.55 9.56 6.72
N LEU A 8 -5.77 10.71 6.08
CA LEU A 8 -6.74 10.85 4.98
C LEU A 8 -6.35 9.98 3.77
N ALA A 9 -5.07 9.94 3.43
CA ALA A 9 -4.55 9.07 2.38
C ALA A 9 -4.82 7.58 2.69
N CYS A 10 -4.64 7.18 3.95
CA CYS A 10 -4.94 5.83 4.41
C CYS A 10 -6.44 5.51 4.34
N LEU A 11 -7.31 6.43 4.78
CA LEU A 11 -8.77 6.28 4.69
C LEU A 11 -9.23 6.16 3.24
N MET A 12 -8.65 6.95 2.34
CA MET A 12 -8.95 6.88 0.92
C MET A 12 -8.50 5.54 0.31
N ALA A 13 -7.31 5.05 0.66
CA ALA A 13 -6.84 3.73 0.25
C ALA A 13 -7.76 2.61 0.77
N LEU A 14 -8.21 2.70 2.04
CA LEU A 14 -9.14 1.74 2.64
C LEU A 14 -10.52 1.77 1.97
N GLY A 15 -11.05 2.96 1.69
CA GLY A 15 -12.34 3.13 1.01
C GLY A 15 -12.34 2.57 -0.41
N LEU A 16 -11.29 2.86 -1.18
CA LEU A 16 -11.14 2.36 -2.55
C LEU A 16 -10.86 0.86 -2.60
N ALA A 17 -10.13 0.31 -1.61
CA ALA A 17 -9.89 -1.12 -1.49
C ALA A 17 -11.18 -1.94 -1.41
N GLY A 18 -12.25 -1.36 -0.85
CA GLY A 18 -13.55 -2.02 -0.75
C GLY A 18 -14.27 -2.24 -2.09
N PHE A 19 -13.83 -1.59 -3.17
CA PHE A 19 -14.39 -1.75 -4.51
C PHE A 19 -13.65 -2.79 -5.36
N LEU A 20 -12.42 -3.15 -4.98
CA LEU A 20 -11.66 -4.21 -5.65
C LEU A 20 -12.28 -5.57 -5.38
N TRP A 21 -12.19 -6.46 -6.36
CA TRP A 21 -12.58 -7.87 -6.22
C TRP A 21 -14.09 -8.09 -5.97
N ARG A 22 -14.94 -7.10 -6.24
CA ARG A 22 -16.40 -7.22 -6.08
C ARG A 22 -17.01 -8.05 -7.22
N GLY A 23 -17.14 -9.35 -7.00
CA GLY A 23 -17.86 -10.26 -7.90
C GLY A 23 -17.04 -10.71 -9.11
N ARG A 24 -17.72 -11.26 -10.14
CA ARG A 24 -17.07 -11.73 -11.39
C ARG A 24 -16.81 -10.57 -12.35
N ILE A 25 -15.96 -9.64 -11.94
CA ILE A 25 -15.48 -8.57 -12.81
C ILE A 25 -14.36 -9.14 -13.70
N SER A 26 -14.31 -8.74 -14.98
CA SER A 26 -13.22 -9.15 -15.88
C SER A 26 -11.90 -8.50 -15.46
N LEU A 27 -10.78 -9.19 -15.70
CA LEU A 27 -9.44 -8.66 -15.39
C LEU A 27 -9.19 -7.27 -15.99
N PHE A 28 -9.74 -7.01 -17.19
CA PHE A 28 -9.65 -5.71 -17.85
C PHE A 28 -10.33 -4.59 -17.04
N LYS A 29 -11.52 -4.85 -16.48
CA LYS A 29 -12.24 -3.86 -15.68
C LYS A 29 -11.55 -3.60 -14.34
N GLU A 30 -11.00 -4.63 -13.71
CA GLU A 30 -10.16 -4.48 -12.50
C GLU A 30 -8.91 -3.65 -12.79
N SER A 31 -8.24 -3.90 -13.93
CA SER A 31 -7.07 -3.09 -14.31
C SER A 31 -7.44 -1.62 -14.56
N LEU A 32 -8.62 -1.36 -15.12
CA LEU A 32 -9.10 -0.01 -15.37
C LEU A 32 -9.49 0.71 -14.07
N LEU A 33 -10.05 -0.02 -13.10
CA LEU A 33 -10.27 0.48 -11.74
C LEU A 33 -8.95 0.84 -11.05
N MET A 34 -7.92 -0.01 -11.15
CA MET A 34 -6.61 0.27 -10.57
C MET A 34 -5.96 1.51 -11.19
N ILE A 35 -6.06 1.70 -12.50
CA ILE A 35 -5.61 2.93 -13.19
C ILE A 35 -6.39 4.14 -12.66
N GLY A 36 -7.71 4.02 -12.52
CA GLY A 36 -8.56 5.06 -11.93
C GLY A 36 -8.15 5.43 -10.51
N PHE A 37 -7.85 4.44 -9.66
CA PHE A 37 -7.38 4.70 -8.29
C PHE A 37 -6.01 5.35 -8.27
N LEU A 38 -5.09 4.93 -9.13
CA LEU A 38 -3.78 5.57 -9.25
C LEU A 38 -3.91 7.03 -9.66
N LEU A 39 -4.82 7.37 -10.57
CA LEU A 39 -5.13 8.75 -10.93
C LEU A 39 -5.69 9.54 -9.74
N VAL A 40 -6.62 8.97 -8.98
CA VAL A 40 -7.17 9.60 -7.75
C VAL A 40 -6.06 9.84 -6.72
N PHE A 41 -5.17 8.86 -6.52
CA PHE A 41 -4.01 9.00 -5.62
C PHE A 41 -3.02 10.04 -6.12
N GLY A 42 -2.80 10.13 -7.43
CA GLY A 42 -1.99 11.18 -8.06
C GLY A 42 -2.57 12.57 -7.82
N VAL A 43 -3.86 12.76 -8.06
CA VAL A 43 -4.56 14.04 -7.81
C VAL A 43 -4.52 14.40 -6.33
N TYR A 44 -4.75 13.43 -5.44
CA TYR A 44 -4.63 13.67 -4.00
C TYR A 44 -3.22 14.12 -3.60
N THR A 45 -2.20 13.43 -4.11
CA THR A 45 -0.79 13.76 -3.83
C THR A 45 -0.43 15.14 -4.36
N PHE A 46 -0.94 15.51 -5.53
CA PHE A 46 -0.75 16.84 -6.09
C PHE A 46 -1.40 17.96 -5.25
N LEU A 47 -2.58 17.70 -4.66
CA LEU A 47 -3.30 18.69 -3.86
C LEU A 47 -2.79 18.79 -2.41
N ALA A 48 -2.36 17.68 -1.82
CA ALA A 48 -2.01 17.59 -0.40
C ALA A 48 -0.50 17.50 -0.13
N GLY A 49 0.29 17.14 -1.15
CA GLY A 49 1.74 17.04 -1.09
C GLY A 49 2.44 18.32 -1.54
N ASP A 50 3.71 18.45 -1.17
CA ASP A 50 4.57 19.49 -1.72
C ASP A 50 5.19 18.99 -3.02
N VAL A 51 4.83 19.61 -4.15
CA VAL A 51 5.31 19.20 -5.49
C VAL A 51 6.82 19.43 -5.66
N ALA A 52 7.42 20.26 -4.80
CA ALA A 52 8.87 20.47 -4.78
C ALA A 52 9.61 19.33 -4.06
N ASP A 53 8.91 18.51 -3.27
CA ASP A 53 9.51 17.39 -2.54
C ASP A 53 9.56 16.14 -3.43
N PRO A 54 10.77 15.65 -3.80
CA PRO A 54 10.92 14.49 -4.66
C PRO A 54 10.39 13.20 -4.02
N THR A 55 10.19 13.17 -2.70
CA THR A 55 9.56 12.03 -2.02
C THR A 55 8.09 11.86 -2.40
N MET A 56 7.44 12.90 -2.92
CA MET A 56 6.04 12.85 -3.36
C MET A 56 5.85 12.12 -4.70
N GLU A 57 6.91 11.97 -5.51
CA GLU A 57 6.83 11.32 -6.84
C GLU A 57 6.36 9.86 -6.75
N HIS A 58 6.80 9.14 -5.71
CA HIS A 58 6.47 7.72 -5.53
C HIS A 58 5.30 7.49 -4.56
N TYR A 59 4.76 8.56 -3.96
CA TYR A 59 3.69 8.50 -2.96
C TYR A 59 2.37 7.88 -3.49
N PRO A 60 1.88 8.18 -4.71
CA PRO A 60 0.68 7.53 -5.26
C PRO A 60 0.82 6.02 -5.40
N PHE A 61 2.02 5.55 -5.73
CA PHE A 61 2.31 4.11 -5.85
C PHE A 61 2.34 3.43 -4.48
N ARG A 62 2.85 4.13 -3.45
CA ARG A 62 2.77 3.65 -2.06
C ARG A 62 1.31 3.54 -1.61
N MET A 63 0.46 4.53 -1.94
CA MET A 63 -0.99 4.48 -1.66
C MET A 63 -1.66 3.30 -2.36
N LEU A 64 -1.31 3.04 -3.62
CA LEU A 64 -1.82 1.89 -4.38
C LEU A 64 -1.40 0.56 -3.74
N ALA A 65 -0.16 0.44 -3.30
CA ALA A 65 0.33 -0.77 -2.63
C ALA A 65 -0.40 -1.01 -1.29
N LEU A 66 -0.65 0.04 -0.51
CA LEU A 66 -1.47 -0.02 0.70
C LEU A 66 -2.92 -0.42 0.40
N CYS A 67 -3.53 0.19 -0.62
CA CYS A 67 -4.87 -0.14 -1.10
C CYS A 67 -4.98 -1.62 -1.50
N LEU A 68 -3.97 -2.16 -2.20
CA LEU A 68 -3.90 -3.57 -2.54
C LEU A 68 -3.81 -4.44 -1.29
N CYS A 69 -2.98 -4.07 -0.30
CA CYS A 69 -2.90 -4.80 0.97
C CYS A 69 -4.27 -4.86 1.66
N PHE A 70 -4.98 -3.73 1.78
CA PHE A 70 -6.34 -3.72 2.32
C PHE A 70 -7.32 -4.54 1.48
N SER A 71 -7.22 -4.50 0.15
CA SER A 71 -8.12 -5.26 -0.73
C SER A 71 -7.97 -6.78 -0.53
N THR A 72 -6.78 -7.23 -0.12
CA THR A 72 -6.54 -8.65 0.17
C THR A 72 -7.31 -9.14 1.39
N THR A 73 -7.83 -8.24 2.22
CA THR A 73 -8.69 -8.65 3.33
C THR A 73 -10.11 -8.98 2.90
N ALA A 74 -10.55 -8.54 1.72
CA ALA A 74 -11.87 -8.85 1.17
C ALA A 74 -11.90 -10.16 0.36
N LEU A 75 -10.74 -10.79 0.10
CA LEU A 75 -10.65 -11.96 -0.77
C LEU A 75 -11.10 -13.26 -0.07
N PRO A 76 -12.10 -13.99 -0.61
CA PRO A 76 -12.59 -15.24 -0.03
C PRO A 76 -11.68 -16.45 -0.31
N HIS A 77 -10.90 -16.42 -1.39
CA HIS A 77 -10.05 -17.53 -1.82
C HIS A 77 -8.62 -17.09 -2.14
N LYS A 78 -7.65 -18.01 -1.96
CA LYS A 78 -6.21 -17.81 -2.25
C LYS A 78 -5.58 -16.59 -1.57
N ARG A 79 -6.18 -16.13 -0.47
CA ARG A 79 -5.86 -14.90 0.26
C ARG A 79 -4.38 -14.73 0.57
N ARG A 80 -3.72 -15.78 1.08
CA ARG A 80 -2.29 -15.74 1.45
C ARG A 80 -1.40 -15.34 0.26
N ARG A 81 -1.65 -15.90 -0.93
CA ARG A 81 -0.81 -15.63 -2.10
C ARG A 81 -0.92 -14.17 -2.54
N TYR A 82 -2.14 -13.64 -2.58
CA TYR A 82 -2.38 -12.25 -2.94
C TYR A 82 -1.86 -11.28 -1.88
N LEU A 83 -1.97 -11.64 -0.60
CA LEU A 83 -1.46 -10.83 0.50
C LEU A 83 0.06 -10.71 0.46
N VAL A 84 0.77 -11.83 0.27
CA VAL A 84 2.23 -11.82 0.10
C VAL A 84 2.62 -11.03 -1.16
N LEU A 85 1.88 -11.17 -2.26
CA LEU A 85 2.14 -10.42 -3.48
C LEU A 85 1.93 -8.91 -3.30
N ALA A 86 0.88 -8.49 -2.59
CA ALA A 86 0.61 -7.08 -2.29
C ALA A 86 1.71 -6.48 -1.39
N GLN A 87 2.17 -7.22 -0.39
CA GLN A 87 3.28 -6.81 0.48
C GLN A 87 4.61 -6.75 -0.28
N ALA A 88 4.87 -7.72 -1.17
CA ALA A 88 6.04 -7.71 -2.03
C ALA A 88 6.01 -6.50 -3.00
N MET A 89 4.82 -6.16 -3.54
CA MET A 89 4.63 -4.97 -4.35
C MET A 89 4.90 -3.69 -3.54
N TRP A 90 4.44 -3.62 -2.29
CA TRP A 90 4.75 -2.48 -1.42
C TRP A 90 6.24 -2.38 -1.14
N LEU A 91 6.89 -3.49 -0.77
CA LEU A 91 8.33 -3.54 -0.57
C LEU A 91 9.09 -3.10 -1.82
N TRP A 92 8.64 -3.52 -3.00
CA TRP A 92 9.21 -3.12 -4.29
C TRP A 92 9.13 -1.61 -4.48
N VAL A 93 7.96 -1.02 -4.30
CA VAL A 93 7.76 0.43 -4.43
C VAL A 93 8.65 1.21 -3.45
N GLU A 94 8.75 0.78 -2.19
CA GLU A 94 9.59 1.44 -1.19
C GLU A 94 11.08 1.28 -1.48
N PHE A 95 11.51 0.09 -1.89
CA PHE A 95 12.92 -0.18 -2.17
C PHE A 95 13.41 0.61 -3.40
N PHE A 96 12.68 0.55 -4.51
CA PHE A 96 13.06 1.29 -5.71
C PHE A 96 12.84 2.80 -5.56
N GLY A 97 11.79 3.23 -4.86
CA GLY A 97 11.59 4.64 -4.52
C GLY A 97 12.74 5.18 -3.66
N ALA A 98 13.14 4.43 -2.63
CA ALA A 98 14.27 4.80 -1.78
C ALA A 98 15.61 4.80 -2.53
N LEU A 99 15.84 3.86 -3.45
CA LEU A 99 17.04 3.87 -4.30
C LEU A 99 17.11 5.16 -5.13
N VAL A 100 16.02 5.55 -5.78
CA VAL A 100 15.97 6.80 -6.58
C VAL A 100 16.24 8.02 -5.70
N LEU A 101 15.66 8.06 -4.50
CA LEU A 101 15.88 9.15 -3.54
C LEU A 101 17.32 9.19 -3.01
N PHE A 102 17.92 8.03 -2.76
CA PHE A 102 19.31 7.91 -2.32
C PHE A 102 20.28 8.49 -3.35
N TYR A 103 20.06 8.24 -4.65
CA TYR A 103 20.84 8.88 -5.72
C TYR A 103 20.66 10.41 -5.77
N ARG A 104 19.55 10.93 -5.25
CA ARG A 104 19.29 12.38 -5.12
C ARG A 104 19.78 12.97 -3.79
N GLY A 105 20.46 12.18 -2.95
CA GLY A 105 21.06 12.63 -1.68
C GLY A 105 20.12 12.56 -0.47
N PHE A 106 18.99 11.85 -0.56
CA PHE A 106 18.06 11.66 0.56
C PHE A 106 18.34 10.36 1.33
N ASP A 107 17.99 10.35 2.62
CA ASP A 107 18.09 9.18 3.46
C ASP A 107 17.07 8.09 3.07
N VAL A 108 17.48 6.84 3.21
CA VAL A 108 16.63 5.67 2.94
C VAL A 108 15.78 5.36 4.18
N PRO A 109 14.45 5.19 4.05
CA PRO A 109 13.56 4.84 5.16
C PRO A 109 13.69 3.35 5.55
N TRP A 110 14.86 2.95 6.05
CA TRP A 110 15.20 1.55 6.37
C TRP A 110 14.21 0.90 7.34
N VAL A 111 13.71 1.65 8.33
CA VAL A 111 12.76 1.13 9.33
C VAL A 111 11.43 0.72 8.68
N ARG A 112 10.96 1.51 7.69
CA ARG A 112 9.75 1.19 6.94
C ARG A 112 9.94 -0.05 6.08
N ILE A 113 11.06 -0.12 5.35
CA ILE A 113 11.41 -1.26 4.49
C ILE A 113 11.51 -2.53 5.34
N ALA A 114 12.20 -2.48 6.48
CA ALA A 114 12.33 -3.60 7.40
C ALA A 114 10.96 -4.03 7.96
N SER A 115 10.10 -3.08 8.33
CA SER A 115 8.75 -3.37 8.84
C SER A 115 7.89 -4.10 7.80
N ILE A 116 7.91 -3.64 6.55
CA ILE A 116 7.18 -4.30 5.45
C ILE A 116 7.78 -5.69 5.17
N PHE A 117 9.10 -5.83 5.22
CA PHE A 117 9.78 -7.12 5.01
C PHE A 117 9.41 -8.14 6.08
N VAL A 118 9.42 -7.75 7.36
CA VAL A 118 9.05 -8.64 8.48
C VAL A 118 7.62 -9.12 8.35
N VAL A 119 6.69 -8.25 7.94
CA VAL A 119 5.29 -8.64 7.71
C VAL A 119 5.14 -9.52 6.48
N GLY A 120 5.82 -9.17 5.38
CA GLY A 120 5.94 -9.94 4.15
C GLY A 120 6.35 -11.38 4.42
N PHE A 121 7.49 -11.52 5.09
CA PHE A 121 8.10 -12.79 5.42
C PHE A 121 7.24 -13.55 6.45
N GLY A 122 6.79 -12.89 7.52
CA GLY A 122 5.91 -13.50 8.52
C GLY A 122 4.62 -14.06 7.91
N SER A 123 4.05 -13.36 6.93
CA SER A 123 2.85 -13.77 6.19
C SER A 123 3.04 -15.06 5.36
N CYS A 124 4.27 -15.40 4.97
CA CYS A 124 4.58 -16.65 4.29
C CYS A 124 4.44 -17.88 5.19
N PHE A 125 4.75 -17.74 6.49
CA PHE A 125 4.72 -18.83 7.48
C PHE A 125 3.34 -19.05 8.10
N LEU A 126 2.39 -18.16 7.83
CA LEU A 126 1.03 -18.28 8.34
C LEU A 126 0.27 -19.35 7.56
N SER A 127 -0.03 -20.46 8.25
CA SER A 127 -0.73 -21.63 7.70
C SER A 127 -2.21 -21.34 7.44
N ARG A 128 -2.85 -20.55 8.32
CA ARG A 128 -4.21 -20.02 8.19
C ARG A 128 -4.24 -18.57 8.69
N ILE A 129 -4.94 -17.72 7.96
CA ILE A 129 -5.19 -16.33 8.36
C ILE A 129 -6.56 -16.32 9.04
N ASN A 130 -6.56 -16.16 10.36
CA ASN A 130 -7.79 -15.98 11.14
C ASN A 130 -8.24 -14.51 11.11
N ARG A 131 -9.52 -14.26 11.40
CA ARG A 131 -10.11 -12.90 11.40
C ARG A 131 -9.36 -11.91 12.31
N GLU A 132 -8.89 -12.38 13.46
CA GLU A 132 -8.07 -11.58 14.40
C GLU A 132 -6.73 -11.16 13.77
N MET A 133 -6.10 -12.06 13.02
CA MET A 133 -4.84 -11.79 12.35
C MET A 133 -4.99 -10.78 11.22
N GLU A 134 -6.13 -10.78 10.54
CA GLU A 134 -6.45 -9.79 9.51
C GLU A 134 -6.55 -8.40 10.11
N PHE A 135 -7.21 -8.28 11.26
CA PHE A 135 -7.29 -7.04 12.00
C PHE A 135 -5.90 -6.58 12.44
N CYS A 136 -5.09 -7.47 13.01
CA CYS A 136 -3.71 -7.15 13.38
C CYS A 136 -2.87 -6.70 12.18
N LEU A 137 -3.01 -7.35 11.02
CA LEU A 137 -2.31 -6.97 9.79
C LEU A 137 -2.76 -5.60 9.28
N MET A 138 -4.06 -5.30 9.29
CA MET A 138 -4.59 -4.00 8.92
C MET A 138 -4.04 -2.90 9.85
N VAL A 139 -4.09 -3.11 11.16
CA VAL A 139 -3.54 -2.17 12.15
C VAL A 139 -2.04 -1.97 11.91
N PHE A 140 -1.31 -3.03 11.60
CA PHE A 140 0.13 -2.94 11.33
C PHE A 140 0.43 -2.17 10.05
N TRP A 141 -0.31 -2.38 8.96
CA TRP A 141 -0.16 -1.60 7.73
C TRP A 141 -0.49 -0.12 7.93
N ILE A 142 -1.55 0.18 8.69
CA ILE A 142 -1.90 1.56 9.06
C ILE A 142 -0.77 2.19 9.89
N ALA A 143 -0.21 1.46 10.85
CA ALA A 143 0.90 1.93 11.66
C ALA A 143 2.14 2.21 10.80
N ILE A 144 2.51 1.30 9.89
CA ILE A 144 3.61 1.53 8.95
C ILE A 144 3.35 2.81 8.15
N TRP A 145 2.13 2.99 7.64
CA TRP A 145 1.77 4.11 6.79
C TRP A 145 1.77 5.48 7.50
N VAL A 146 1.20 5.53 8.70
CA VAL A 146 0.98 6.80 9.42
C VAL A 146 2.26 7.27 10.12
N PHE A 147 3.07 6.33 10.65
CA PHE A 147 4.27 6.68 11.41
C PHE A 147 5.54 6.75 10.58
N PHE A 148 5.55 6.15 9.38
CA PHE A 148 6.70 6.19 8.48
C PHE A 148 6.30 6.73 7.11
#